data_AF-A0A6P1NTN1-F1
#
_entry.id   AF-A0A6P1NTN1-F1
#
_cell.length_a   1.000
_cell.length_b   1.000
_cell.length_c   1.000
_cell.angle_alpha   90.00
_cell.angle_beta   90.00
_cell.angle_gamma   90.00
#
_symmetry.space_group_name_H-M   'P 1'
#
loop_
_entity.id
_entity.type
_entity.pdbx_description
1 polymer ?
#
loop_
_entity_poly.entity_id
_entity_poly.type
_entity_poly.pdbx_seq_one_letter_code
_entity_poly.pdbx_strand_id
1 'polypeptide(L)'
;MDSTYGVNNAILVPTTVSRKTRVRRARVNVVTAGGDISVGAYDAALNRKCTSDTTGIGPNAFPMEIALPPTDLDPGLAYVAISTSSGTASFSSHSVYGQQVGALLKTSAHPLPTSITGAALQTKIPIVTLHPDDPTPLAGNAYERTDMGVHVIAKNPSGGKLYGFDATTGNWKTSTDGVTWADQGRTPATDFGAQAISIVFSDTTWWVTALDGKLWKGAVDKFNSWTDVTPSGMPADTIGRYLNAAHNGTALFFSNYGLIGKYATPGDPSGAYVYKSTDGGTNWTRSLSVPAARHVHCVRVDPTDANKIHVNIGDQGAWGGFGYWYSPDAGVTWYQGASGNATPGAAPSNRYGIDICCPAGTGGTPGRIFMEGDGTAQPHVFQFYRANLGSGMHNAKIDATVWFDGAPIDGGASWKGSARGMIGTSEGNLFYISTGEAGGIGTRYGVWMAKGPWFTSPVLLEEHMAPWDFPTYKYGQTFEVGPYLLNTRYRMTRPKFAGQ
;
A
#
# COMPACT_ATOMS: atom_id res chain seq x y z
N MET A 1 -6.45 -11.29 21.37
CA MET A 1 -7.32 -11.85 22.42
C MET A 1 -8.45 -12.56 21.71
N ASP A 2 -8.49 -13.89 21.83
CA ASP A 2 -9.47 -14.73 21.15
C ASP A 2 -10.62 -15.02 22.12
N SER A 3 -11.83 -14.58 21.76
CA SER A 3 -13.05 -14.97 22.45
C SER A 3 -13.81 -15.94 21.56
N THR A 4 -14.04 -17.14 22.07
CA THR A 4 -14.69 -18.25 21.39
C THR A 4 -16.20 -18.19 21.66
N TYR A 5 -17.04 -18.06 20.63
CA TYR A 5 -18.50 -18.00 20.78
C TYR A 5 -19.21 -19.22 20.17
N GLY A 6 -20.35 -19.60 20.77
CA GLY A 6 -21.18 -20.71 20.30
C GLY A 6 -22.04 -20.36 19.08
N VAL A 7 -22.42 -21.40 18.33
CA VAL A 7 -23.26 -21.37 17.13
C VAL A 7 -24.59 -20.64 17.37
N ASN A 8 -25.13 -19.93 16.37
CA ASN A 8 -26.43 -19.23 16.42
C ASN A 8 -26.55 -18.07 17.42
N ASN A 9 -25.46 -17.32 17.62
CA ASN A 9 -25.49 -16.05 18.34
C ASN A 9 -25.23 -14.88 17.39
N ALA A 10 -25.98 -13.79 17.56
CA ALA A 10 -25.69 -12.53 16.94
C ALA A 10 -24.93 -11.63 17.92
N ILE A 11 -23.84 -11.03 17.45
CA ILE A 11 -23.06 -10.06 18.22
C ILE A 11 -23.34 -8.68 17.68
N LEU A 12 -23.75 -7.76 18.57
CA LEU A 12 -24.04 -6.37 18.22
C LEU A 12 -22.95 -5.45 18.76
N VAL A 13 -22.32 -4.71 17.86
CA VAL A 13 -21.31 -3.71 18.16
C VAL A 13 -21.94 -2.31 17.99
N PRO A 14 -22.12 -1.55 19.06
CA PRO A 14 -22.59 -0.17 18.98
C PRO A 14 -21.56 0.68 18.26
N THR A 15 -22.04 1.54 17.38
CA THR A 15 -21.24 2.48 16.59
C THR A 15 -21.92 3.83 16.56
N THR A 16 -21.13 4.91 16.68
CA THR A 16 -21.65 6.27 16.58
C THR A 16 -21.45 6.77 15.15
N VAL A 17 -22.55 7.08 14.49
CA VAL A 17 -22.59 7.69 13.16
C VAL A 17 -22.57 9.21 13.34
N SER A 18 -21.50 9.88 12.93
CA SER A 18 -21.32 11.32 13.17
C SER A 18 -22.07 12.22 12.17
N ARG A 19 -22.38 11.68 10.99
CA ARG A 19 -23.12 12.35 9.91
C ARG A 19 -23.90 11.30 9.12
N LYS A 20 -24.94 11.70 8.39
CA LYS A 20 -25.69 10.79 7.53
C LYS A 20 -24.73 10.08 6.57
N THR A 21 -24.75 8.76 6.60
CA THR A 21 -23.72 7.92 5.99
C THR A 21 -24.37 6.75 5.28
N ARG A 22 -24.11 6.59 3.99
CA ARG A 22 -24.50 5.39 3.25
C ARG A 22 -23.46 4.31 3.48
N VAL A 23 -23.89 3.10 3.83
CA VAL A 23 -23.02 1.94 4.07
C VAL A 23 -23.26 0.91 2.98
N ARG A 24 -22.18 0.32 2.46
CA ARG A 24 -22.22 -0.77 1.47
C ARG A 24 -21.36 -1.98 1.80
N ARG A 25 -20.53 -1.90 2.84
CA ARG A 25 -19.60 -3.00 3.16
C ARG A 25 -19.43 -3.13 4.65
N ALA A 26 -19.38 -4.37 5.11
CA ALA A 26 -18.96 -4.73 6.45
C ALA A 26 -17.64 -5.48 6.35
N ARG A 27 -16.64 -5.05 7.11
CA ARG A 27 -15.40 -5.79 7.26
C ARG A 27 -15.41 -6.57 8.56
N VAL A 28 -15.13 -7.86 8.45
CA VAL A 28 -15.24 -8.81 9.55
C VAL A 28 -13.91 -9.55 9.74
N ASN A 29 -13.39 -9.53 10.96
CA ASN A 29 -12.23 -10.34 11.33
C ASN A 29 -12.69 -11.61 12.06
N VAL A 30 -12.81 -12.72 11.32
CA VAL A 30 -13.27 -14.02 11.85
C VAL A 30 -12.24 -15.09 11.56
N VAL A 31 -11.97 -15.92 12.57
CA VAL A 31 -11.47 -17.27 12.33
C VAL A 31 -12.66 -18.20 12.49
N THR A 32 -13.07 -18.85 11.39
CA THR A 32 -14.18 -19.81 11.38
C THR A 32 -13.66 -21.21 11.10
N ALA A 33 -14.27 -22.24 11.72
CA ALA A 33 -14.04 -23.64 11.37
C ALA A 33 -14.81 -24.05 10.08
N GLY A 34 -15.51 -23.10 9.46
CA GLY A 34 -16.37 -23.27 8.30
C GLY A 34 -17.85 -23.04 8.66
N GLY A 35 -18.65 -22.57 7.70
CA GLY A 35 -20.07 -22.26 7.88
C GLY A 35 -20.58 -21.07 7.10
N ASP A 36 -21.80 -20.63 7.40
CA ASP A 36 -22.40 -19.42 6.84
C ASP A 36 -22.22 -18.26 7.81
N ILE A 37 -22.11 -17.05 7.27
CA ILE A 37 -21.99 -15.79 8.02
C ILE A 37 -23.07 -14.83 7.54
N SER A 38 -23.74 -14.19 8.48
CA SER A 38 -24.68 -13.10 8.21
C SER A 38 -24.19 -11.83 8.91
N VAL A 39 -24.09 -10.73 8.16
CA VAL A 39 -23.69 -9.42 8.68
C VAL A 39 -24.70 -8.35 8.34
N GLY A 40 -24.88 -7.36 9.21
CA GLY A 40 -25.87 -6.31 8.99
C GLY A 40 -25.69 -5.08 9.85
N ALA A 41 -26.47 -4.05 9.55
CA ALA A 41 -26.54 -2.82 10.34
C ALA A 41 -27.95 -2.64 10.91
N TYR A 42 -28.03 -2.07 12.11
CA TYR A 42 -29.24 -1.81 12.87
C TYR A 42 -29.25 -0.35 13.35
N ASP A 43 -30.43 0.25 13.49
CA ASP A 43 -30.56 1.58 14.11
C ASP A 43 -30.51 1.54 15.65
N ALA A 44 -30.57 2.72 16.27
CA ALA A 44 -30.65 2.88 17.72
C ALA A 44 -31.80 2.07 18.37
N ALA A 45 -32.87 1.82 17.62
CA ALA A 45 -34.04 1.06 18.06
C ALA A 45 -33.91 -0.45 17.77
N LEU A 46 -32.73 -0.92 17.34
CA LEU A 46 -32.44 -2.31 17.02
C LEU A 46 -33.32 -2.88 15.90
N ASN A 47 -33.75 -2.02 14.96
CA ASN A 47 -34.37 -2.46 13.71
C ASN A 47 -33.30 -2.67 12.65
N ARG A 48 -33.34 -3.81 11.97
CA ARG A 48 -32.38 -4.15 10.91
C ARG A 48 -32.56 -3.21 9.74
N LYS A 49 -31.51 -2.49 9.39
CA LYS A 49 -31.44 -1.62 8.21
C LYS A 49 -30.96 -2.36 6.98
N CYS A 50 -29.97 -3.24 7.14
CA CYS A 50 -29.50 -4.11 6.07
C CYS A 50 -28.90 -5.40 6.61
N THR A 51 -28.80 -6.40 5.73
CA THR A 51 -28.06 -7.63 5.98
C THR A 51 -27.47 -8.16 4.69
N SER A 52 -26.44 -8.99 4.80
CA SER A 52 -25.90 -9.80 3.73
C SER A 52 -25.43 -11.12 4.31
N ASP A 53 -25.76 -12.20 3.61
CA ASP A 53 -25.52 -13.56 4.04
C ASP A 53 -24.53 -14.20 3.06
N THR A 54 -23.43 -14.73 3.59
CA THR A 54 -22.38 -15.42 2.85
C THR A 54 -22.38 -16.88 3.28
N THR A 55 -22.59 -17.79 2.34
CA THR A 55 -22.73 -19.22 2.64
C THR A 55 -21.48 -20.03 2.29
N GLY A 56 -21.32 -21.20 2.93
CA GLY A 56 -20.31 -22.19 2.55
C GLY A 56 -18.86 -21.72 2.74
N ILE A 57 -18.60 -20.85 3.71
CA ILE A 57 -17.26 -20.34 3.98
C ILE A 57 -16.43 -21.51 4.54
N GLY A 58 -15.30 -21.82 3.91
CA GLY A 58 -14.35 -22.80 4.43
C GLY A 58 -13.61 -22.30 5.68
N PRO A 59 -12.81 -23.16 6.33
CA PRO A 59 -11.95 -22.72 7.44
C PRO A 59 -10.97 -21.65 6.96
N ASN A 60 -11.11 -20.42 7.46
CA ASN A 60 -10.35 -19.26 7.01
C ASN A 60 -9.93 -18.39 8.20
N ALA A 61 -8.77 -17.73 8.11
CA ALA A 61 -8.19 -16.90 9.16
C ALA A 61 -7.68 -15.54 8.65
N PHE A 62 -8.57 -14.71 8.10
CA PHE A 62 -8.23 -13.35 7.63
C PHE A 62 -9.46 -12.42 7.67
N PRO A 63 -9.27 -11.07 7.62
CA PRO A 63 -10.36 -10.13 7.36
C PRO A 63 -11.13 -10.49 6.09
N MET A 64 -12.45 -10.58 6.20
CA MET A 64 -13.39 -10.72 5.10
C MET A 64 -14.13 -9.40 4.89
N GLU A 65 -14.31 -9.00 3.64
CA GLU A 65 -15.21 -7.91 3.29
C GLU A 65 -16.50 -8.49 2.70
N ILE A 66 -17.64 -8.16 3.29
CA ILE A 66 -18.95 -8.61 2.86
C ILE A 66 -19.72 -7.40 2.35
N ALA A 67 -20.13 -7.45 1.08
CA ALA A 67 -20.99 -6.44 0.49
C ALA A 67 -22.34 -6.43 1.19
N LEU A 68 -22.81 -5.25 1.56
CA LEU A 68 -24.12 -4.97 2.13
C LEU A 68 -24.99 -4.23 1.11
N PRO A 69 -26.33 -4.44 1.13
CA PRO A 69 -27.26 -3.57 0.42
C PRO A 69 -27.01 -2.09 0.80
N PRO A 70 -26.90 -1.17 -0.18
CA PRO A 70 -26.66 0.24 0.08
C PRO A 70 -27.72 0.83 1.01
N THR A 71 -27.29 1.30 2.18
CA THR A 71 -28.22 1.68 3.25
C THR A 71 -27.77 2.95 3.96
N ASP A 72 -28.66 3.93 4.06
CA ASP A 72 -28.38 5.18 4.76
C ASP A 72 -28.59 5.00 6.26
N LEU A 73 -27.54 5.32 7.03
CA LEU A 73 -27.58 5.45 8.48
C LEU A 73 -27.61 6.94 8.84
N ASP A 74 -28.58 7.33 9.66
CA ASP A 74 -28.68 8.69 10.17
C ASP A 74 -27.66 8.93 11.30
N PRO A 75 -27.29 10.20 11.57
CA PRO A 75 -26.41 10.53 12.69
C PRO A 75 -26.99 10.02 14.02
N GLY A 76 -26.16 9.41 14.85
CA GLY A 76 -26.56 8.87 16.14
C GLY A 76 -26.01 7.47 16.41
N LEU A 77 -26.63 6.77 17.34
CA LEU A 77 -26.27 5.39 17.67
C LEU A 77 -26.82 4.44 16.61
N ALA A 78 -25.95 3.57 16.11
CA ALA A 78 -26.29 2.42 15.29
C ALA A 78 -25.61 1.18 15.87
N TYR A 79 -25.97 0.00 15.35
CA TYR A 79 -25.29 -1.24 15.72
C TYR A 79 -24.89 -2.00 14.47
N VAL A 80 -23.73 -2.64 14.54
CA VAL A 80 -23.27 -3.58 13.52
C VAL A 80 -23.45 -4.99 14.08
N ALA A 81 -24.07 -5.87 13.32
CA ALA A 81 -24.34 -7.22 13.76
C ALA A 81 -23.61 -8.26 12.92
N ILE A 82 -23.23 -9.37 13.55
CA ILE A 82 -22.74 -10.57 12.89
C ILE A 82 -23.30 -11.82 13.55
N SER A 83 -23.66 -12.83 12.76
CA SER A 83 -24.00 -14.19 13.22
C SER A 83 -23.35 -15.26 12.34
N THR A 84 -23.21 -16.48 12.86
CA THR A 84 -22.61 -17.63 12.14
C THR A 84 -23.46 -18.89 12.29
N SER A 85 -23.57 -19.71 11.23
CA SER A 85 -24.40 -20.92 11.19
C SER A 85 -23.73 -22.19 11.73
N SER A 86 -22.39 -22.23 11.80
CA SER A 86 -21.64 -23.35 12.38
C SER A 86 -20.28 -22.92 12.94
N GLY A 87 -19.78 -23.72 13.89
CA GLY A 87 -18.43 -23.62 14.45
C GLY A 87 -18.26 -22.62 15.59
N THR A 88 -17.08 -22.66 16.19
CA THR A 88 -16.59 -21.67 17.15
C THR A 88 -15.88 -20.57 16.39
N ALA A 89 -16.47 -19.38 16.34
CA ALA A 89 -15.83 -18.20 15.76
C ALA A 89 -15.00 -17.50 16.83
N SER A 90 -13.69 -17.34 16.60
CA SER A 90 -12.87 -16.44 17.39
C SER A 90 -12.73 -15.11 16.68
N PHE A 91 -13.20 -14.05 17.34
CA PHE A 91 -13.06 -12.69 16.85
C PHE A 91 -11.94 -11.99 17.58
N SER A 92 -11.06 -11.33 16.84
CA SER A 92 -9.96 -10.56 17.40
C SER A 92 -10.20 -9.07 17.18
N SER A 93 -10.06 -8.28 18.25
CA SER A 93 -10.23 -6.83 18.20
C SER A 93 -9.18 -6.17 17.30
N HIS A 94 -9.59 -5.56 16.18
CA HIS A 94 -8.75 -4.75 15.29
C HIS A 94 -9.29 -3.32 15.12
N SER A 95 -8.76 -2.36 15.90
CA SER A 95 -8.88 -0.88 15.77
C SER A 95 -10.26 -0.25 15.47
N VAL A 96 -10.78 0.49 16.44
CA VAL A 96 -12.05 1.23 16.40
C VAL A 96 -11.82 2.67 15.91
N TYR A 97 -12.70 3.18 15.04
CA TYR A 97 -13.04 4.61 15.00
C TYR A 97 -14.52 4.76 15.39
N GLY A 98 -14.73 5.09 16.66
CA GLY A 98 -15.98 5.12 17.41
C GLY A 98 -15.67 4.93 18.89
N GLN A 99 -16.32 5.64 19.82
CA GLN A 99 -16.09 5.41 21.25
C GLN A 99 -16.64 4.02 21.60
N GLN A 100 -15.84 3.19 22.30
CA GLN A 100 -16.21 1.83 22.69
C GLN A 100 -17.36 1.88 23.72
N VAL A 101 -18.58 1.47 23.34
CA VAL A 101 -19.74 1.39 24.26
C VAL A 101 -20.23 -0.06 24.43
N GLY A 102 -19.32 -1.00 24.71
CA GLY A 102 -19.67 -2.41 24.98
C GLY A 102 -20.19 -3.18 23.75
N ALA A 103 -20.61 -4.44 23.91
CA ALA A 103 -21.32 -5.21 22.89
C ALA A 103 -22.47 -6.00 23.53
N LEU A 104 -23.60 -6.13 22.84
CA LEU A 104 -24.70 -7.00 23.26
C LEU A 104 -24.49 -8.38 22.63
N LEU A 105 -24.40 -9.43 23.45
CA LEU A 105 -24.51 -10.80 22.98
C LEU A 105 -25.98 -11.20 23.10
N LYS A 106 -26.65 -11.58 22.01
CA LYS A 106 -27.97 -12.20 22.12
C LYS A 106 -28.18 -13.37 21.17
N THR A 107 -28.96 -14.31 21.67
CA THR A 107 -29.52 -15.46 20.98
C THR A 107 -30.46 -14.99 19.86
N SER A 108 -29.95 -14.83 18.65
CA SER A 108 -30.81 -14.89 17.48
C SER A 108 -30.19 -15.79 16.44
N ALA A 109 -31.06 -16.55 15.78
CA ALA A 109 -30.70 -17.50 14.73
C ALA A 109 -29.93 -16.80 13.60
N HIS A 110 -29.04 -17.55 12.96
CA HIS A 110 -28.59 -17.24 11.63
C HIS A 110 -29.73 -17.61 10.64
N PRO A 111 -30.10 -16.75 9.67
CA PRO A 111 -29.57 -15.41 9.37
C PRO A 111 -30.10 -14.32 10.31
N LEU A 112 -29.40 -13.17 10.38
CA LEU A 112 -29.72 -12.05 11.28
C LEU A 112 -31.21 -11.64 11.24
N PRO A 113 -31.91 -11.47 12.38
CA PRO A 113 -33.34 -11.20 12.39
C PRO A 113 -33.70 -9.75 12.04
N THR A 114 -34.94 -9.49 11.63
CA THR A 114 -35.44 -8.15 11.26
C THR A 114 -35.43 -7.13 12.41
N SER A 115 -35.48 -7.59 13.66
CA SER A 115 -35.32 -6.78 14.86
C SER A 115 -34.67 -7.60 15.97
N ILE A 116 -34.01 -6.94 16.91
CA ILE A 116 -33.33 -7.58 18.03
C ILE A 116 -33.90 -7.02 19.34
N THR A 117 -34.36 -7.88 20.24
CA THR A 117 -34.81 -7.47 21.59
C THR A 117 -33.60 -7.40 22.53
N GLY A 118 -33.53 -6.49 23.51
CA GLY A 118 -32.32 -6.36 24.36
C GLY A 118 -32.15 -7.45 25.43
N ALA A 119 -30.91 -7.80 25.79
CA ALA A 119 -30.49 -8.41 27.06
C ALA A 119 -28.98 -8.16 27.29
N ALA A 120 -28.51 -8.21 28.54
CA ALA A 120 -27.32 -7.57 29.09
C ALA A 120 -25.96 -7.71 28.34
N LEU A 121 -25.12 -6.68 28.53
CA LEU A 121 -23.79 -6.46 27.95
C LEU A 121 -22.74 -7.49 28.43
N GLN A 122 -21.92 -8.01 27.50
CA GLN A 122 -20.63 -8.61 27.83
C GLN A 122 -19.47 -7.65 27.50
N THR A 123 -18.38 -7.74 28.27
CA THR A 123 -17.28 -6.75 28.30
C THR A 123 -16.11 -7.05 27.36
N LYS A 124 -16.23 -7.99 26.40
CA LYS A 124 -15.11 -8.35 25.49
C LYS A 124 -15.61 -8.55 24.05
N ILE A 125 -15.00 -7.87 23.06
CA ILE A 125 -15.69 -7.38 21.85
C ILE A 125 -14.97 -7.77 20.51
N PRO A 126 -15.70 -8.30 19.49
CA PRO A 126 -15.30 -8.34 18.07
C PRO A 126 -15.32 -6.97 17.38
N ILE A 127 -14.48 -6.72 16.36
CA ILE A 127 -14.59 -5.50 15.55
C ILE A 127 -15.22 -5.81 14.18
N VAL A 128 -16.38 -5.18 13.94
CA VAL A 128 -16.99 -5.07 12.61
C VAL A 128 -17.02 -3.59 12.23
N THR A 129 -16.38 -3.24 11.12
CA THR A 129 -16.31 -1.85 10.64
C THR A 129 -17.23 -1.69 9.44
N LEU A 130 -18.11 -0.70 9.50
CA LEU A 130 -18.92 -0.29 8.35
C LEU A 130 -18.15 0.76 7.56
N HIS A 131 -17.99 0.52 6.26
CA HIS A 131 -17.33 1.47 5.37
C HIS A 131 -18.38 2.40 4.73
N PRO A 132 -18.24 3.72 4.93
CA PRO A 132 -19.11 4.69 4.28
C PRO A 132 -18.86 4.70 2.76
N ASP A 133 -19.92 4.81 1.96
CA ASP A 133 -19.80 5.35 0.61
C ASP A 133 -19.43 6.83 0.77
N ASP A 134 -18.34 7.24 0.14
CA ASP A 134 -18.16 8.63 -0.21
C ASP A 134 -18.39 8.76 -1.72
N PRO A 135 -19.65 8.85 -2.20
CA PRO A 135 -19.96 8.91 -3.63
C PRO A 135 -19.67 10.30 -4.21
N THR A 136 -18.81 11.09 -3.54
CA THR A 136 -18.47 12.44 -3.97
C THR A 136 -17.91 12.35 -5.39
N PRO A 137 -18.59 12.95 -6.39
CA PRO A 137 -18.09 12.94 -7.75
C PRO A 137 -16.80 13.76 -7.84
N LEU A 138 -16.00 13.51 -8.87
CA LEU A 138 -14.90 14.40 -9.21
C LEU A 138 -15.46 15.78 -9.57
N ALA A 139 -14.84 16.83 -9.02
CA ALA A 139 -15.16 18.21 -9.33
C ALA A 139 -14.49 18.61 -10.64
N GLY A 140 -15.31 18.86 -11.67
CA GLY A 140 -15.15 19.83 -12.77
C GLY A 140 -13.90 19.80 -13.68
N ASN A 141 -12.71 19.49 -13.19
CA ASN A 141 -11.51 19.38 -14.00
C ASN A 141 -11.48 18.00 -14.63
N ALA A 142 -11.50 17.97 -15.97
CA ALA A 142 -11.28 16.74 -16.71
C ALA A 142 -9.88 16.20 -16.34
N TYR A 143 -9.84 14.93 -15.92
CA TYR A 143 -8.59 14.19 -15.91
C TYR A 143 -8.04 14.20 -17.35
N GLU A 144 -6.78 14.58 -17.50
CA GLU A 144 -6.07 14.55 -18.77
C GLU A 144 -4.69 13.99 -18.52
N ARG A 145 -4.27 13.08 -19.39
CA ARG A 145 -2.92 12.51 -19.38
C ARG A 145 -2.16 12.99 -20.62
N THR A 146 -1.04 13.66 -20.39
CA THR A 146 -0.12 14.11 -21.43
C THR A 146 1.17 13.30 -21.35
N ASP A 147 1.63 12.78 -22.49
CA ASP A 147 2.97 12.23 -22.61
C ASP A 147 3.98 13.40 -22.73
N MET A 148 4.90 13.49 -21.76
CA MET A 148 5.88 14.57 -21.72
C MET A 148 7.09 14.33 -22.63
N GLY A 149 7.28 13.11 -23.16
CA GLY A 149 8.53 12.71 -23.81
C GLY A 149 9.73 12.66 -22.86
N VAL A 150 9.51 12.74 -21.54
CA VAL A 150 10.56 12.71 -20.51
C VAL A 150 10.19 11.73 -19.43
N HIS A 151 11.06 10.75 -19.15
CA HIS A 151 10.93 9.82 -18.04
C HIS A 151 11.41 10.47 -16.74
N VAL A 152 10.48 10.84 -15.88
CA VAL A 152 10.76 11.44 -14.57
C VAL A 152 11.11 10.34 -13.57
N ILE A 153 12.25 10.49 -12.92
CA ILE A 153 12.78 9.51 -11.96
C ILE A 153 12.95 10.06 -10.56
N ALA A 154 12.92 11.39 -10.40
CA ALA A 154 13.06 12.00 -9.09
C ALA A 154 12.51 13.42 -9.01
N LYS A 155 12.12 13.80 -7.80
CA LYS A 155 11.87 15.18 -7.37
C LYS A 155 12.76 15.47 -6.18
N ASN A 156 13.63 16.47 -6.28
CA ASN A 156 14.45 16.89 -5.16
C ASN A 156 13.54 17.50 -4.07
N PRO A 157 13.53 16.97 -2.83
CA PRO A 157 12.75 17.53 -1.74
C PRO A 157 13.18 18.97 -1.43
N SER A 158 14.46 19.28 -1.58
CA SER A 158 15.02 20.63 -1.41
C SER A 158 14.82 21.42 -2.70
N GLY A 159 13.74 22.21 -2.74
CA GLY A 159 13.41 23.11 -3.86
C GLY A 159 12.47 22.55 -4.94
N GLY A 160 12.11 21.26 -4.89
CA GLY A 160 11.07 20.67 -5.72
C GLY A 160 11.44 20.43 -7.19
N LYS A 161 12.70 20.63 -7.57
CA LYS A 161 13.20 20.43 -8.94
C LYS A 161 13.09 18.95 -9.35
N LEU A 162 12.60 18.72 -10.56
CA LEU A 162 12.40 17.42 -11.18
C LEU A 162 13.59 17.02 -12.03
N TYR A 163 13.85 15.71 -12.06
CA TYR A 163 14.93 15.09 -12.80
C TYR A 163 14.40 13.89 -13.57
N GLY A 164 14.85 13.78 -14.81
CA GLY A 164 14.47 12.71 -15.71
C GLY A 164 15.40 12.61 -16.89
N PHE A 165 14.98 11.85 -17.89
CA PHE A 165 15.68 11.75 -19.15
C PHE A 165 14.72 11.78 -20.33
N ASP A 166 15.17 12.36 -21.42
CA ASP A 166 14.46 12.39 -22.70
C ASP A 166 14.19 10.96 -23.18
N ALA A 167 12.95 10.68 -23.58
CA ALA A 167 12.54 9.35 -24.03
C ALA A 167 13.13 8.97 -25.39
N THR A 168 13.60 9.96 -26.18
CA THR A 168 14.19 9.74 -27.50
C THR A 168 15.71 9.81 -27.44
N THR A 169 16.27 10.86 -26.86
CA THR A 169 17.73 11.06 -26.85
C THR A 169 18.43 10.39 -25.67
N GLY A 170 17.70 10.08 -24.59
CA GLY A 170 18.28 9.62 -23.34
C GLY A 170 19.03 10.71 -22.55
N ASN A 171 18.99 11.97 -23.02
CA ASN A 171 19.64 13.08 -22.33
C ASN A 171 18.96 13.37 -21.00
N TRP A 172 19.74 13.73 -19.99
CA TRP A 172 19.23 14.30 -18.75
C TRP A 172 18.36 15.53 -19.04
N LYS A 173 17.21 15.56 -18.35
CA LYS A 173 16.26 16.67 -18.37
C LYS A 173 15.97 17.12 -16.95
N THR A 174 15.82 18.42 -16.77
CA THR A 174 15.35 19.00 -15.49
C THR A 174 14.17 19.93 -15.69
N SER A 175 13.33 20.06 -14.67
CA SER A 175 12.15 20.93 -14.71
C SER A 175 11.79 21.42 -13.31
N THR A 176 11.13 22.56 -13.19
CA THR A 176 10.59 23.06 -11.91
C THR A 176 9.05 22.97 -11.84
N ASP A 177 8.40 22.74 -12.98
CA ASP A 177 6.94 22.79 -13.12
C ASP A 177 6.34 21.48 -13.70
N GLY A 178 7.18 20.58 -14.24
CA GLY A 178 6.74 19.39 -14.95
C GLY A 178 6.16 19.70 -16.35
N VAL A 179 6.37 20.91 -16.85
CA VAL A 179 5.87 21.38 -18.16
C VAL A 179 7.03 21.75 -19.06
N THR A 180 7.95 22.57 -18.54
CA THR A 180 9.11 23.06 -19.28
C THR A 180 10.33 22.25 -18.85
N TRP A 181 11.03 21.66 -19.82
CA TRP A 181 12.17 20.77 -19.56
C TRP A 181 13.46 21.31 -20.18
N ALA A 182 14.49 21.47 -19.36
CA ALA A 182 15.82 21.89 -19.77
C ALA A 182 16.72 20.69 -20.07
N ASP A 183 17.26 20.63 -21.29
CA ASP A 183 18.24 19.63 -21.71
C ASP A 183 19.62 19.93 -21.12
N GLN A 184 20.29 18.90 -20.62
CA GLN A 184 21.63 19.00 -20.05
C GLN A 184 22.72 18.51 -21.02
N GLY A 185 22.36 18.01 -22.20
CA GLY A 185 23.27 17.63 -23.28
C GLY A 185 24.12 16.39 -22.99
N ARG A 186 23.72 15.56 -22.02
CA ARG A 186 24.46 14.38 -21.56
C ARG A 186 23.52 13.25 -21.22
N THR A 187 23.98 12.00 -21.32
CA THR A 187 23.17 10.81 -21.00
C THR A 187 23.76 10.05 -19.80
N PRO A 188 22.93 9.39 -18.97
CA PRO A 188 23.40 8.45 -17.95
C PRO A 188 24.36 7.39 -18.53
N ALA A 189 24.08 6.90 -19.75
CA ALA A 189 24.89 5.90 -20.42
C ALA A 189 26.31 6.40 -20.74
N THR A 190 26.47 7.65 -21.15
CA THR A 190 27.79 8.27 -21.36
C THR A 190 28.47 8.68 -20.06
N ASP A 191 27.70 8.90 -19.00
CA ASP A 191 28.21 9.38 -17.72
C ASP A 191 28.76 8.23 -16.86
N PHE A 192 28.06 7.10 -16.82
CA PHE A 192 28.42 5.95 -16.01
C PHE A 192 28.03 4.58 -16.59
N GLY A 193 27.72 4.49 -17.89
CA GLY A 193 27.59 3.22 -18.61
C GLY A 193 26.24 2.51 -18.48
N ALA A 194 25.26 3.09 -17.77
CA ALA A 194 23.97 2.46 -17.52
C ALA A 194 22.83 3.48 -17.48
N GLN A 195 21.59 3.01 -17.62
CA GLN A 195 20.41 3.85 -17.48
C GLN A 195 20.17 4.23 -16.01
N ALA A 196 19.89 5.50 -15.74
CA ALA A 196 19.45 5.95 -14.41
C ALA A 196 18.01 5.49 -14.12
N ILE A 197 17.77 5.03 -12.89
CA ILE A 197 16.47 4.49 -12.45
C ILE A 197 15.80 5.39 -11.43
N SER A 198 16.52 5.85 -10.41
CA SER A 198 15.97 6.72 -9.36
C SER A 198 17.08 7.56 -8.76
N ILE A 199 16.69 8.64 -8.09
CA ILE A 199 17.62 9.54 -7.41
C ILE A 199 17.14 9.76 -5.99
N VAL A 200 18.06 9.66 -5.03
CA VAL A 200 17.87 10.11 -3.66
C VAL A 200 18.80 11.27 -3.35
N PHE A 201 18.38 12.15 -2.44
CA PHE A 201 19.02 13.45 -2.23
C PHE A 201 19.41 13.67 -0.76
N SER A 202 20.51 14.39 -0.61
CA SER A 202 20.75 15.36 0.47
C SER A 202 20.72 16.77 -0.14
N ASP A 203 21.02 17.80 0.65
CA ASP A 203 21.04 19.18 0.14
C ASP A 203 22.13 19.42 -0.92
N THR A 204 23.28 18.74 -0.82
CA THR A 204 24.44 18.96 -1.70
C THR A 204 24.78 17.79 -2.59
N THR A 205 24.28 16.60 -2.28
CA THR A 205 24.65 15.35 -2.93
C THR A 205 23.41 14.60 -3.37
N TRP A 206 23.47 14.06 -4.59
CA TRP A 206 22.51 13.08 -5.07
C TRP A 206 23.18 11.70 -5.21
N TRP A 207 22.37 10.66 -5.07
CA TRP A 207 22.77 9.29 -5.35
C TRP A 207 21.81 8.70 -6.37
N VAL A 208 22.35 8.23 -7.48
CA VAL A 208 21.62 7.71 -8.63
C VAL A 208 21.75 6.20 -8.65
N THR A 209 20.63 5.50 -8.52
CA THR A 209 20.58 4.05 -8.76
C THR A 209 20.53 3.80 -10.26
N ALA A 210 21.40 2.95 -10.78
CA ALA A 210 21.46 2.61 -12.20
C ALA A 210 20.95 1.18 -12.47
N LEU A 211 20.49 0.92 -13.70
CA LEU A 211 19.85 -0.34 -14.11
C LEU A 211 20.73 -1.58 -13.91
N ASP A 212 22.05 -1.40 -13.95
CA ASP A 212 23.07 -2.42 -13.70
C ASP A 212 23.27 -2.76 -12.21
N GLY A 213 22.44 -2.19 -11.32
CA GLY A 213 22.49 -2.47 -9.88
C GLY A 213 23.45 -1.58 -9.11
N LYS A 214 24.12 -0.63 -9.77
CA LYS A 214 25.09 0.27 -9.12
C LYS A 214 24.45 1.51 -8.51
N LEU A 215 25.18 2.10 -7.57
CA LEU A 215 24.86 3.40 -6.97
C LEU A 215 25.96 4.41 -7.28
N TRP A 216 25.59 5.51 -7.93
CA TRP A 216 26.51 6.57 -8.32
C TRP A 216 26.27 7.83 -7.49
N LYS A 217 27.34 8.44 -6.98
CA LYS A 217 27.30 9.68 -6.20
C LYS A 217 27.78 10.85 -7.03
N GLY A 218 27.18 12.02 -6.84
CA GLY A 218 27.65 13.28 -7.42
C GLY A 218 27.16 14.51 -6.63
N ALA A 219 27.61 15.70 -7.02
CA ALA A 219 27.04 16.94 -6.52
C ALA A 219 25.72 17.23 -7.26
N VAL A 220 24.70 17.73 -6.54
CA VAL A 220 23.41 18.10 -7.15
C VAL A 220 23.63 19.04 -8.33
N ASP A 221 22.93 18.77 -9.45
CA ASP A 221 23.03 19.50 -10.72
C ASP A 221 24.40 19.44 -11.43
N LYS A 222 25.30 18.55 -11.03
CA LYS A 222 26.58 18.28 -11.74
C LYS A 222 26.52 16.94 -12.48
N PHE A 223 26.04 16.99 -13.73
CA PHE A 223 25.80 15.81 -14.58
C PHE A 223 27.07 15.15 -15.17
N ASN A 224 28.26 15.64 -14.85
CA ASN A 224 29.53 15.16 -15.44
C ASN A 224 30.56 14.70 -14.38
N SER A 225 30.13 14.49 -13.14
CA SER A 225 31.01 14.11 -12.04
C SER A 225 30.34 13.04 -11.20
N TRP A 226 30.75 11.79 -11.42
CA TRP A 226 30.14 10.60 -10.83
C TRP A 226 31.19 9.70 -10.19
N THR A 227 30.86 9.13 -9.04
CA THR A 227 31.69 8.16 -8.33
C THR A 227 30.84 6.93 -8.00
N ASP A 228 31.31 5.75 -8.37
CA ASP A 228 30.70 4.48 -7.96
C ASP A 228 30.88 4.32 -6.44
N VAL A 229 29.76 4.27 -5.72
CA VAL A 229 29.71 4.09 -4.27
C VAL A 229 28.95 2.82 -3.90
N THR A 230 28.87 1.87 -4.83
CA THR A 230 28.19 0.59 -4.63
C THR A 230 28.86 -0.19 -3.49
N PRO A 231 28.10 -0.74 -2.51
CA PRO A 231 28.67 -1.57 -1.45
C PRO A 231 29.41 -2.77 -2.04
N SER A 232 30.69 -2.95 -1.68
CA SER A 232 31.53 -4.05 -2.20
C SER A 232 31.00 -5.45 -1.87
N GLY A 233 30.19 -5.56 -0.81
CA GLY A 233 29.55 -6.81 -0.40
C GLY A 233 28.20 -7.10 -1.07
N MET A 234 27.79 -6.34 -2.11
CA MET A 234 26.57 -6.62 -2.87
C MET A 234 26.66 -7.94 -3.65
N PRO A 235 25.54 -8.68 -3.80
CA PRO A 235 25.50 -9.84 -4.70
C PRO A 235 25.79 -9.44 -6.15
N ALA A 236 26.57 -10.27 -6.85
CA ALA A 236 27.03 -10.01 -8.22
C ALA A 236 25.90 -9.87 -9.25
N ASP A 237 24.77 -10.56 -9.04
CA ASP A 237 23.63 -10.61 -9.97
C ASP A 237 22.56 -9.57 -9.63
N THR A 238 22.95 -8.42 -9.09
CA THR A 238 22.04 -7.33 -8.71
C THR A 238 21.73 -6.45 -9.93
N ILE A 239 20.46 -6.09 -10.10
CA ILE A 239 19.98 -5.06 -11.02
C ILE A 239 19.38 -3.89 -10.27
N GLY A 240 19.29 -2.75 -10.95
CA GLY A 240 18.67 -1.55 -10.39
C GLY A 240 17.16 -1.60 -10.44
N ARG A 241 16.52 -1.17 -9.35
CA ARG A 241 15.08 -0.95 -9.27
C ARG A 241 14.79 0.39 -8.62
N TYR A 242 13.63 0.96 -8.95
CA TYR A 242 13.09 2.09 -8.21
C TYR A 242 13.03 1.73 -6.74
N LEU A 243 13.29 2.73 -5.89
CA LEU A 243 13.14 2.62 -4.44
C LEU A 243 14.18 1.70 -3.77
N ASN A 244 15.24 1.30 -4.49
CA ASN A 244 16.36 0.59 -3.87
C ASN A 244 17.24 1.47 -2.99
N ALA A 245 17.07 2.79 -3.04
CA ALA A 245 17.80 3.70 -2.17
C ALA A 245 16.85 4.62 -1.40
N ALA A 246 17.27 5.02 -0.21
CA ALA A 246 16.63 6.06 0.58
C ALA A 246 17.68 6.84 1.39
N HIS A 247 17.43 8.13 1.65
CA HIS A 247 18.29 8.94 2.50
C HIS A 247 17.43 9.63 3.55
N ASN A 248 17.83 9.55 4.82
CA ASN A 248 17.04 10.09 5.94
C ASN A 248 17.61 11.40 6.51
N GLY A 249 18.55 12.03 5.80
CA GLY A 249 19.25 13.23 6.26
C GLY A 249 20.55 12.94 7.01
N THR A 250 20.71 11.74 7.58
CA THR A 250 21.92 11.35 8.33
C THR A 250 22.61 10.10 7.78
N ALA A 251 21.82 9.20 7.18
CA ALA A 251 22.29 7.94 6.64
C ALA A 251 21.64 7.68 5.27
N LEU A 252 22.43 7.08 4.40
CA LEU A 252 22.04 6.53 3.12
C LEU A 252 21.79 5.03 3.28
N PHE A 253 20.66 4.56 2.76
CA PHE A 253 20.29 3.16 2.67
C PHE A 253 20.27 2.76 1.21
N PHE A 254 20.84 1.59 0.89
CA PHE A 254 20.83 1.02 -0.45
C PHE A 254 20.63 -0.49 -0.39
N SER A 255 19.77 -1.02 -1.23
CA SER A 255 19.36 -2.42 -1.20
C SER A 255 19.56 -3.13 -2.53
N ASN A 256 19.74 -4.44 -2.51
CA ASN A 256 19.88 -5.23 -3.73
C ASN A 256 18.54 -5.72 -4.28
N TYR A 257 18.43 -5.73 -5.60
CA TYR A 257 17.42 -6.46 -6.34
C TYR A 257 18.12 -7.46 -7.28
N GLY A 258 18.27 -8.73 -6.88
CA GLY A 258 18.80 -9.78 -7.76
C GLY A 258 18.08 -9.97 -9.12
N LEU A 259 18.69 -10.70 -10.05
CA LEU A 259 18.10 -11.08 -11.34
C LEU A 259 16.97 -12.12 -11.23
N ILE A 260 16.01 -12.06 -12.16
CA ILE A 260 14.90 -13.02 -12.25
C ILE A 260 15.42 -14.40 -12.68
N GLY A 261 15.04 -15.45 -11.94
CA GLY A 261 15.33 -16.85 -12.31
C GLY A 261 16.46 -17.53 -11.52
N LYS A 262 17.16 -16.80 -10.65
CA LYS A 262 18.12 -17.39 -9.70
C LYS A 262 17.42 -17.59 -8.35
N TYR A 263 16.97 -18.83 -8.08
CA TYR A 263 16.39 -19.17 -6.79
C TYR A 263 17.50 -19.31 -5.74
N ALA A 264 17.28 -18.72 -4.55
CA ALA A 264 18.22 -18.87 -3.45
C ALA A 264 18.34 -20.34 -3.04
N THR A 265 19.53 -20.91 -3.19
CA THR A 265 19.90 -22.21 -2.62
C THR A 265 20.70 -21.98 -1.32
N PRO A 266 20.65 -22.91 -0.35
CA PRO A 266 21.49 -22.80 0.85
C PRO A 266 22.97 -22.66 0.48
N GLY A 267 23.59 -21.55 0.88
CA GLY A 267 25.00 -21.24 0.55
C GLY A 267 25.20 -20.27 -0.62
N ASP A 268 24.15 -19.89 -1.35
CA ASP A 268 24.22 -18.81 -2.34
C ASP A 268 24.30 -17.44 -1.62
N PRO A 269 25.20 -16.51 -2.00
CA PRO A 269 25.16 -15.14 -1.52
C PRO A 269 23.84 -14.41 -1.85
N SER A 270 22.94 -14.98 -2.67
CA SER A 270 21.60 -14.45 -2.94
C SER A 270 20.75 -14.38 -1.66
N GLY A 271 20.64 -13.15 -1.14
CA GLY A 271 19.81 -12.77 -0.03
C GLY A 271 19.24 -11.37 -0.29
N ALA A 272 18.27 -10.97 0.51
CA ALA A 272 17.77 -9.60 0.51
C ALA A 272 18.53 -8.81 1.59
N TYR A 273 19.28 -7.80 1.16
CA TYR A 273 20.17 -7.02 2.00
C TYR A 273 19.87 -5.53 1.86
N VAL A 274 19.91 -4.82 2.99
CA VAL A 274 19.94 -3.35 3.03
C VAL A 274 21.26 -2.94 3.64
N TYR A 275 22.02 -2.15 2.91
CA TYR A 275 23.28 -1.55 3.33
C TYR A 275 23.01 -0.14 3.84
N LYS A 276 23.69 0.27 4.90
CA LYS A 276 23.64 1.59 5.50
C LYS A 276 25.02 2.24 5.46
N SER A 277 25.06 3.51 5.06
CA SER A 277 26.23 4.37 5.12
C SER A 277 25.89 5.67 5.85
N THR A 278 26.80 6.13 6.71
CA THR A 278 26.69 7.42 7.43
C THR A 278 27.70 8.46 6.94
N ASP A 279 28.45 8.14 5.88
CA ASP A 279 29.47 9.00 5.27
C ASP A 279 29.20 9.25 3.77
N GLY A 280 27.93 9.11 3.38
CA GLY A 280 27.46 9.40 2.03
C GLY A 280 27.95 8.42 0.97
N GLY A 281 28.09 7.14 1.34
CA GLY A 281 28.41 6.02 0.46
C GLY A 281 29.88 5.62 0.40
N THR A 282 30.75 6.21 1.22
CA THR A 282 32.18 5.84 1.23
C THR A 282 32.40 4.52 1.95
N ASN A 283 31.75 4.32 3.10
CA ASN A 283 31.75 3.06 3.84
C ASN A 283 30.33 2.56 4.05
N TRP A 284 30.17 1.24 4.04
CA TRP A 284 28.88 0.58 4.16
C TRP A 284 28.90 -0.51 5.21
N THR A 285 27.79 -0.62 5.94
CA THR A 285 27.51 -1.73 6.85
C THR A 285 26.25 -2.43 6.37
N ARG A 286 26.20 -3.76 6.44
CA ARG A 286 24.97 -4.50 6.14
C ARG A 286 24.02 -4.35 7.33
N SER A 287 22.99 -3.53 7.18
CA SER A 287 22.04 -3.15 8.22
C SER A 287 20.91 -4.15 8.37
N LEU A 288 20.34 -4.62 7.25
CA LEU A 288 19.38 -5.72 7.21
C LEU A 288 19.97 -6.88 6.40
N SER A 289 19.83 -8.08 6.92
CA SER A 289 20.25 -9.31 6.25
C SER A 289 19.17 -10.37 6.38
N VAL A 290 18.55 -10.71 5.26
CA VAL A 290 17.57 -11.80 5.18
C VAL A 290 18.12 -12.86 4.23
N PRO A 291 18.87 -13.85 4.76
CA PRO A 291 19.39 -14.96 3.97
C PRO A 291 18.24 -15.72 3.32
N ALA A 292 18.47 -16.24 2.11
CA ALA A 292 17.50 -17.02 1.34
C ALA A 292 16.22 -16.27 0.89
N ALA A 293 16.11 -14.97 1.17
CA ALA A 293 15.17 -14.10 0.48
C ALA A 293 15.72 -13.66 -0.88
N ARG A 294 14.83 -13.36 -1.82
CA ARG A 294 15.23 -13.16 -3.22
C ARG A 294 15.69 -11.73 -3.50
N HIS A 295 14.86 -10.73 -3.18
CA HIS A 295 15.13 -9.33 -3.51
C HIS A 295 14.51 -8.37 -2.49
N VAL A 296 15.10 -7.18 -2.34
CA VAL A 296 14.45 -6.04 -1.69
C VAL A 296 13.70 -5.23 -2.74
N HIS A 297 12.37 -5.15 -2.64
CA HIS A 297 11.55 -4.39 -3.58
C HIS A 297 11.65 -2.88 -3.37
N CYS A 298 11.64 -2.44 -2.12
CA CYS A 298 11.74 -1.02 -1.79
C CYS A 298 12.32 -0.77 -0.40
N VAL A 299 12.91 0.42 -0.25
CA VAL A 299 13.35 1.03 1.00
C VAL A 299 12.77 2.45 1.05
N ARG A 300 12.09 2.80 2.14
CA ARG A 300 11.45 4.11 2.33
C ARG A 300 11.76 4.67 3.71
N VAL A 301 12.00 5.97 3.78
CA VAL A 301 12.04 6.73 5.02
C VAL A 301 10.63 7.24 5.31
N ASP A 302 10.17 7.14 6.56
CA ASP A 302 8.94 7.82 6.97
C ASP A 302 9.16 9.34 6.96
N PRO A 303 8.42 10.13 6.18
CA PRO A 303 8.60 11.58 6.19
C PRO A 303 8.16 12.25 7.50
N THR A 304 7.47 11.53 8.39
CA THR A 304 7.08 12.05 9.70
C THR A 304 8.11 11.76 10.79
N ASP A 305 9.05 10.83 10.54
CA ASP A 305 10.11 10.46 11.46
C ASP A 305 11.27 9.81 10.68
N ALA A 306 12.36 10.56 10.50
CA ALA A 306 13.51 10.11 9.72
C ALA A 306 14.23 8.87 10.30
N ASN A 307 13.96 8.49 11.56
CA ASN A 307 14.49 7.25 12.14
C ASN A 307 13.69 6.02 11.70
N LYS A 308 12.46 6.20 11.21
CA LYS A 308 11.61 5.10 10.78
C LYS A 308 11.91 4.72 9.34
N ILE A 309 12.39 3.49 9.14
CA ILE A 309 12.72 2.93 7.83
C ILE A 309 11.80 1.74 7.54
N HIS A 310 11.25 1.72 6.33
CA HIS A 310 10.30 0.75 5.83
C HIS A 310 10.92 0.00 4.67
N VAL A 311 10.84 -1.33 4.69
CA VAL A 311 11.42 -2.18 3.66
C VAL A 311 10.43 -3.26 3.27
N ASN A 312 10.23 -3.48 1.97
CA ASN A 312 9.56 -4.68 1.50
C ASN A 312 10.55 -5.61 0.83
N ILE A 313 10.47 -6.86 1.21
CA ILE A 313 11.19 -7.99 0.63
C ILE A 313 10.13 -8.88 0.00
N GLY A 314 10.32 -9.30 -1.25
CA GLY A 314 9.33 -10.15 -1.90
C GLY A 314 9.94 -11.12 -2.91
N ASP A 315 9.04 -11.78 -3.61
CA ASP A 315 9.22 -13.05 -4.31
C ASP A 315 9.54 -14.21 -3.35
N GLN A 316 8.68 -15.24 -3.36
CA GLN A 316 8.87 -16.45 -2.59
C GLN A 316 10.20 -17.12 -2.95
N GLY A 317 11.21 -17.00 -2.08
CA GLY A 317 12.19 -18.06 -1.90
C GLY A 317 11.51 -19.22 -1.17
N ALA A 318 11.99 -20.46 -1.32
CA ALA A 318 11.47 -21.61 -0.58
C ALA A 318 11.67 -21.51 0.96
N TRP A 319 12.15 -20.37 1.44
CA TRP A 319 12.70 -20.12 2.75
C TRP A 319 12.16 -18.77 3.27
N GLY A 320 11.84 -18.69 4.57
CA GLY A 320 11.14 -17.55 5.18
C GLY A 320 11.88 -16.21 5.12
N GLY A 321 11.26 -15.15 5.64
CA GLY A 321 11.87 -13.81 5.73
C GLY A 321 11.38 -12.78 4.68
N PHE A 322 10.54 -13.20 3.75
CA PHE A 322 9.81 -12.28 2.86
C PHE A 322 8.80 -11.42 3.63
N GLY A 323 8.39 -10.33 3.00
CA GLY A 323 7.40 -9.41 3.50
C GLY A 323 7.94 -8.05 3.90
N TYR A 324 7.15 -7.36 4.72
CA TYR A 324 7.46 -6.04 5.21
C TYR A 324 8.35 -6.10 6.44
N TRP A 325 9.31 -5.19 6.49
CA TRP A 325 10.30 -5.00 7.54
C TRP A 325 10.33 -3.54 7.92
N TYR A 326 10.60 -3.30 9.20
CA TYR A 326 10.58 -1.97 9.79
C TYR A 326 11.75 -1.78 10.76
N SER A 327 12.37 -0.62 10.70
CA SER A 327 13.33 -0.17 11.69
C SER A 327 12.82 1.10 12.37
N PRO A 328 12.75 1.15 13.71
CA PRO A 328 12.39 2.36 14.47
C PRO A 328 13.58 3.30 14.74
N ASP A 329 14.80 2.87 14.44
CA ASP A 329 16.04 3.46 14.95
C ASP A 329 17.10 3.64 13.84
N ALA A 330 16.65 4.08 12.67
CA ALA A 330 17.46 4.38 11.49
C ALA A 330 18.30 3.19 11.01
N GLY A 331 17.72 1.99 11.00
CA GLY A 331 18.35 0.75 10.55
C GLY A 331 19.38 0.20 11.52
N VAL A 332 19.27 0.46 12.83
CA VAL A 332 20.10 -0.21 13.84
C VAL A 332 19.48 -1.55 14.22
N THR A 333 18.18 -1.58 14.49
CA THR A 333 17.38 -2.79 14.72
C THR A 333 16.25 -2.89 13.69
N TRP A 334 15.87 -4.14 13.37
CA TRP A 334 14.85 -4.45 12.38
C TRP A 334 13.83 -5.43 12.95
N TYR A 335 12.57 -5.18 12.65
CA TYR A 335 11.43 -6.00 13.01
C TYR A 335 10.73 -6.43 11.74
N GLN A 336 10.55 -7.74 11.56
CA GLN A 336 9.71 -8.25 10.49
C GLN A 336 8.25 -8.05 10.87
N GLY A 337 7.45 -7.59 9.91
CA GLY A 337 6.00 -7.72 9.95
C GLY A 337 5.59 -9.17 9.95
N ALA A 338 4.32 -9.46 10.26
CA ALA A 338 3.91 -10.84 10.24
C ALA A 338 3.99 -11.41 8.82
N SER A 339 4.71 -12.51 8.63
CA SER A 339 4.57 -13.27 7.40
C SER A 339 3.15 -13.82 7.38
N GLY A 340 2.41 -13.55 6.30
CA GLY A 340 0.96 -13.77 6.18
C GLY A 340 0.48 -15.22 6.24
N ASN A 341 1.11 -16.10 7.02
CA ASN A 341 0.66 -17.46 7.24
C ASN A 341 0.89 -18.01 8.66
N ALA A 342 1.53 -17.28 9.58
CA ALA A 342 1.99 -17.87 10.85
C ALA A 342 1.15 -17.50 12.08
N THR A 343 0.33 -16.44 12.05
CA THR A 343 -0.41 -16.00 13.24
C THR A 343 -1.71 -15.26 12.90
N PRO A 344 -2.86 -15.68 13.46
CA PRO A 344 -4.08 -14.87 13.44
C PRO A 344 -3.83 -13.50 14.09
N GLY A 345 -4.17 -12.42 13.38
CA GLY A 345 -4.06 -11.04 13.89
C GLY A 345 -2.71 -10.36 13.66
N ALA A 346 -1.81 -10.99 12.92
CA ALA A 346 -0.51 -10.45 12.58
C ALA A 346 -0.57 -9.92 11.13
N ALA A 347 -0.09 -8.69 10.88
CA ALA A 347 -0.14 -8.01 9.58
C ALA A 347 0.36 -8.90 8.44
N PRO A 348 -0.48 -9.48 7.56
CA PRO A 348 0.03 -10.31 6.48
C PRO A 348 0.83 -9.43 5.54
N SER A 349 2.15 -9.53 5.61
CA SER A 349 2.98 -9.07 4.52
C SER A 349 2.63 -9.91 3.30
N ASN A 350 2.03 -9.30 2.28
CA ASN A 350 1.83 -10.01 1.03
C ASN A 350 3.20 -10.43 0.46
N ARG A 351 3.17 -11.46 -0.38
CA ARG A 351 4.37 -12.13 -0.91
C ARG A 351 5.21 -11.26 -1.86
N TYR A 352 4.73 -10.06 -2.21
CA TYR A 352 5.20 -9.30 -3.37
C TYR A 352 4.97 -7.77 -3.26
N GLY A 353 4.91 -7.19 -2.06
CA GLY A 353 4.72 -5.73 -1.93
C GLY A 353 5.84 -4.96 -2.63
N ILE A 354 5.59 -4.40 -3.81
CA ILE A 354 6.62 -3.75 -4.63
C ILE A 354 6.81 -2.28 -4.23
N ASP A 355 5.73 -1.55 -3.93
CA ASP A 355 5.75 -0.15 -3.53
C ASP A 355 5.21 0.08 -2.10
N ILE A 356 5.76 1.09 -1.42
CA ILE A 356 5.28 1.61 -0.13
C ILE A 356 5.15 3.13 -0.27
N CYS A 357 3.99 3.64 0.14
CA CYS A 357 3.72 5.06 0.25
C CYS A 357 3.52 5.46 1.71
N CYS A 358 4.40 6.31 2.22
CA CYS A 358 4.33 6.86 3.59
C CYS A 358 3.94 8.35 3.51
N PRO A 359 2.67 8.73 3.29
CA PRO A 359 2.29 10.14 3.16
C PRO A 359 2.51 10.89 4.47
N ALA A 360 2.96 12.15 4.43
CA ALA A 360 3.30 12.94 5.62
C ALA A 360 2.12 13.28 6.56
N GLY A 361 0.89 12.85 6.23
CA GLY A 361 -0.30 13.09 7.05
C GLY A 361 -1.01 14.41 6.75
N THR A 362 -1.09 14.81 5.48
CA THR A 362 -1.81 16.01 5.03
C THR A 362 -3.24 15.69 4.59
N GLY A 363 -4.16 16.66 4.73
CA GLY A 363 -5.47 16.62 4.07
C GLY A 363 -6.42 15.50 4.52
N GLY A 364 -6.28 14.99 5.75
CA GLY A 364 -7.15 13.91 6.23
C GLY A 364 -6.69 12.51 5.83
N THR A 365 -5.47 12.30 5.36
CA THR A 365 -4.86 10.95 5.47
C THR A 365 -4.39 10.78 6.90
N PRO A 366 -5.08 10.00 7.77
CA PRO A 366 -4.60 9.76 9.13
C PRO A 366 -3.22 9.11 9.07
N GLY A 367 -2.41 9.15 10.13
CA GLY A 367 -1.04 8.59 10.17
C GLY A 367 -0.96 7.13 9.73
N ARG A 368 -0.94 6.92 8.41
CA ARG A 368 -1.09 5.63 7.72
C ARG A 368 0.07 5.43 6.78
N ILE A 369 0.40 4.18 6.55
CA ILE A 369 1.36 3.74 5.54
C ILE A 369 0.60 2.82 4.61
N PHE A 370 0.71 3.09 3.30
CA PHE A 370 0.11 2.28 2.26
C PHE A 370 1.15 1.35 1.66
N MET A 371 0.72 0.15 1.34
CA MET A 371 1.53 -0.89 0.77
C MET A 371 0.80 -1.51 -0.40
N GLU A 372 1.54 -1.76 -1.46
CA GLU A 372 1.04 -2.43 -2.65
C GLU A 372 0.51 -3.81 -2.28
N GLY A 373 -0.71 -4.09 -2.72
CA GLY A 373 -1.22 -5.43 -2.80
C GLY A 373 -0.87 -6.07 -4.14
N ASP A 374 -0.72 -7.39 -4.12
CA ASP A 374 -0.38 -8.18 -5.30
C ASP A 374 -0.98 -9.59 -5.18
N GLY A 375 -1.50 -10.11 -6.29
CA GLY A 375 -2.13 -11.41 -6.42
C GLY A 375 -3.55 -11.39 -6.99
N THR A 376 -4.07 -12.59 -7.27
CA THR A 376 -5.37 -12.81 -7.93
C THR A 376 -6.61 -12.69 -7.01
N ALA A 377 -6.40 -12.52 -5.70
CA ALA A 377 -7.44 -12.50 -4.66
C ALA A 377 -7.10 -11.58 -3.47
N GLN A 378 -6.27 -10.55 -3.69
CA GLN A 378 -5.81 -9.59 -2.68
C GLN A 378 -6.33 -8.17 -2.98
N PRO A 379 -6.46 -7.27 -2.00
CA PRO A 379 -6.72 -5.86 -2.29
C PRO A 379 -5.60 -5.27 -3.15
N HIS A 380 -5.90 -4.24 -3.93
CA HIS A 380 -4.89 -3.41 -4.62
C HIS A 380 -3.97 -2.71 -3.63
N VAL A 381 -4.53 -2.18 -2.54
CA VAL A 381 -3.75 -1.43 -1.56
C VAL A 381 -4.09 -1.88 -0.15
N PHE A 382 -3.05 -2.19 0.60
CA PHE A 382 -3.05 -2.40 2.04
C PHE A 382 -2.70 -1.10 2.76
N GLN A 383 -3.19 -0.90 3.98
CA GLN A 383 -2.79 0.19 4.87
C GLN A 383 -2.52 -0.32 6.27
N PHE A 384 -1.73 0.42 7.04
CA PHE A 384 -1.62 0.24 8.49
C PHE A 384 -1.31 1.57 9.15
N TYR A 385 -1.57 1.68 10.45
CA TYR A 385 -1.38 2.92 11.19
C TYR A 385 0.03 3.01 11.76
N ARG A 386 0.67 4.17 11.62
CA ARG A 386 1.97 4.51 12.21
C ARG A 386 1.99 4.34 13.72
N ALA A 387 0.89 4.69 14.39
CA ALA A 387 0.73 4.55 15.83
C ALA A 387 0.93 3.10 16.31
N ASN A 388 0.68 2.11 15.44
CA ASN A 388 0.79 0.70 15.80
C ASN A 388 2.21 0.13 15.61
N LEU A 389 3.18 0.93 15.13
CA LEU A 389 4.56 0.47 14.92
C LEU A 389 5.43 0.53 16.19
N GLY A 390 4.98 1.22 17.25
CA GLY A 390 5.79 1.47 18.46
C GLY A 390 5.98 0.27 19.39
N SER A 391 5.12 -0.75 19.35
CA SER A 391 5.16 -1.89 20.29
C SER A 391 5.88 -3.13 19.76
N GLY A 392 6.69 -2.99 18.71
CA GLY A 392 7.07 -4.10 17.85
C GLY A 392 5.96 -4.41 16.84
N MET A 393 6.37 -4.58 15.58
CA MET A 393 5.50 -4.69 14.41
C MET A 393 4.44 -5.80 14.46
N HIS A 394 4.58 -6.79 15.36
CA HIS A 394 3.65 -7.90 15.51
C HIS A 394 2.20 -7.47 15.79
N ASN A 395 1.99 -6.25 16.32
CA ASN A 395 0.65 -5.68 16.57
C ASN A 395 0.19 -4.68 15.53
N ALA A 396 1.01 -4.33 14.53
CA ALA A 396 0.59 -3.49 13.42
C ALA A 396 -0.43 -4.28 12.61
N LYS A 397 -1.67 -3.79 12.56
CA LYS A 397 -2.77 -4.45 11.83
C LYS A 397 -2.81 -3.89 10.42
N ILE A 398 -2.73 -4.76 9.42
CA ILE A 398 -2.92 -4.38 8.02
C ILE A 398 -4.41 -4.42 7.70
N ASP A 399 -4.88 -3.29 7.21
CA ASP A 399 -6.21 -3.07 6.70
C ASP A 399 -6.19 -3.08 5.18
N ALA A 400 -6.97 -3.97 4.57
CA ALA A 400 -7.24 -3.87 3.16
C ALA A 400 -8.04 -2.59 2.90
N THR A 401 -7.54 -1.75 1.98
CA THR A 401 -8.03 -0.38 1.78
C THR A 401 -8.79 -0.25 0.49
N VAL A 402 -8.27 -0.88 -0.57
CA VAL A 402 -8.85 -0.82 -1.90
C VAL A 402 -8.95 -2.24 -2.44
N TRP A 403 -10.17 -2.75 -2.57
CA TRP A 403 -10.45 -4.12 -3.02
C TRP A 403 -10.87 -4.19 -4.49
N PHE A 404 -10.79 -5.39 -5.04
CA PHE A 404 -11.48 -5.73 -6.28
C PHE A 404 -12.97 -5.43 -6.11
N ASP A 405 -13.49 -4.49 -6.88
CA ASP A 405 -14.86 -4.66 -7.35
C ASP A 405 -14.85 -5.90 -8.25
N GLY A 406 -15.93 -6.70 -8.20
CA GLY A 406 -16.06 -7.95 -8.95
C GLY A 406 -15.89 -7.77 -10.47
N ALA A 407 -16.22 -8.81 -11.25
CA ALA A 407 -16.21 -8.70 -12.71
C ALA A 407 -16.84 -7.36 -13.15
N PRO A 408 -16.15 -6.53 -13.95
CA PRO A 408 -16.66 -5.22 -14.33
C PRO A 408 -18.07 -5.35 -14.91
N ILE A 409 -18.87 -4.28 -14.77
CA ILE A 409 -20.29 -4.26 -15.15
C ILE A 409 -20.50 -4.61 -16.64
N ASP A 410 -19.47 -4.42 -17.46
CA ASP A 410 -19.42 -4.78 -18.87
C ASP A 410 -19.19 -6.28 -19.15
N GLY A 411 -19.04 -7.11 -18.11
CA GLY A 411 -18.78 -8.55 -18.21
C GLY A 411 -17.36 -8.91 -18.65
N GLY A 412 -16.43 -7.96 -18.75
CA GLY A 412 -15.07 -8.24 -19.19
C GLY A 412 -14.12 -8.67 -18.05
N ALA A 413 -12.83 -8.77 -18.35
CA ALA A 413 -11.83 -9.30 -17.42
C ALA A 413 -11.69 -8.45 -16.14
N SER A 414 -11.43 -9.08 -15.00
CA SER A 414 -11.29 -8.40 -13.71
C SER A 414 -10.05 -7.49 -13.64
N TRP A 415 -10.13 -6.43 -12.84
CA TRP A 415 -9.03 -5.52 -12.47
C TRP A 415 -7.99 -6.15 -11.53
N LYS A 416 -7.73 -7.45 -11.69
CA LYS A 416 -6.78 -8.19 -10.85
C LYS A 416 -5.35 -7.80 -11.13
N GLY A 417 -4.52 -7.80 -10.09
CA GLY A 417 -3.11 -7.48 -10.17
C GLY A 417 -2.64 -6.55 -9.06
N SER A 418 -1.63 -5.76 -9.37
CA SER A 418 -0.80 -5.07 -8.38
C SER A 418 -0.96 -3.55 -8.47
N ALA A 419 -0.94 -2.85 -7.33
CA ALA A 419 -1.04 -1.39 -7.30
C ALA A 419 0.33 -0.72 -7.17
N ARG A 420 0.76 -0.04 -8.22
CA ARG A 420 2.08 0.60 -8.33
C ARG A 420 1.96 2.12 -8.44
N GLY A 421 3.09 2.80 -8.26
CA GLY A 421 3.16 4.26 -8.39
C GLY A 421 2.24 4.96 -7.39
N MET A 422 2.17 4.44 -6.16
CA MET A 422 1.25 4.95 -5.16
C MET A 422 1.74 6.29 -4.61
N ILE A 423 0.83 7.23 -4.39
CA ILE A 423 1.11 8.47 -3.65
C ILE A 423 -0.14 8.94 -2.89
N GLY A 424 0.06 9.42 -1.66
CA GLY A 424 -0.94 10.24 -0.98
C GLY A 424 -0.81 11.69 -1.44
N THR A 425 -1.88 12.27 -1.98
CA THR A 425 -1.88 13.65 -2.48
C THR A 425 -1.94 14.66 -1.34
N SER A 426 -1.57 15.91 -1.61
CA SER A 426 -1.67 17.02 -0.65
C SER A 426 -3.09 17.24 -0.12
N GLU A 427 -4.13 16.94 -0.93
CA GLU A 427 -5.54 16.95 -0.51
C GLU A 427 -5.96 15.73 0.33
N GLY A 428 -5.04 14.82 0.61
CA GLY A 428 -5.27 13.62 1.42
C GLY A 428 -6.00 12.50 0.70
N ASN A 429 -5.92 12.46 -0.63
CA ASN A 429 -6.43 11.36 -1.44
C ASN A 429 -5.33 10.34 -1.75
N LEU A 430 -5.70 9.12 -2.12
CA LEU A 430 -4.75 8.09 -2.56
C LEU A 430 -4.83 7.94 -4.07
N PHE A 431 -3.70 8.13 -4.75
CA PHE A 431 -3.52 7.80 -6.16
C PHE A 431 -2.74 6.50 -6.30
N TYR A 432 -3.12 5.66 -7.25
CA TYR A 432 -2.39 4.44 -7.59
C TYR A 432 -2.69 3.99 -9.03
N ILE A 433 -1.81 3.15 -9.59
CA ILE A 433 -1.98 2.53 -10.90
C ILE A 433 -2.10 1.03 -10.70
N SER A 434 -3.21 0.42 -11.12
CA SER A 434 -3.37 -1.03 -11.10
C SER A 434 -2.78 -1.63 -12.37
N THR A 435 -2.04 -2.73 -12.22
CA THR A 435 -1.36 -3.40 -13.33
C THR A 435 -1.73 -4.88 -13.36
N GLY A 436 -2.01 -5.41 -14.55
CA GLY A 436 -2.28 -6.83 -14.75
C GLY A 436 -1.04 -7.73 -14.83
N GLU A 437 0.15 -7.19 -14.53
CA GLU A 437 1.45 -7.86 -14.62
C GLU A 437 1.73 -8.56 -15.96
N ALA A 438 1.66 -7.79 -17.05
CA ALA A 438 1.80 -8.28 -18.42
C ALA A 438 0.79 -9.39 -18.81
N GLY A 439 -0.37 -9.45 -18.14
CA GLY A 439 -1.37 -10.50 -18.39
C GLY A 439 -1.24 -11.72 -17.47
N GLY A 440 -0.23 -11.75 -16.60
CA GLY A 440 0.00 -12.87 -15.68
C GLY A 440 -1.07 -13.00 -14.59
N ILE A 441 -1.68 -11.88 -14.17
CA ILE A 441 -2.67 -11.84 -13.09
C ILE A 441 -4.02 -11.26 -13.57
N GLY A 442 -3.98 -10.29 -14.48
CA GLY A 442 -5.15 -9.67 -15.09
C GLY A 442 -4.81 -9.01 -16.42
N THR A 443 -5.81 -8.67 -17.22
CA THR A 443 -5.59 -8.04 -18.54
C THR A 443 -5.90 -6.56 -18.55
N ARG A 444 -6.49 -6.01 -17.48
CA ARG A 444 -6.84 -4.59 -17.36
C ARG A 444 -5.83 -3.83 -16.50
N TYR A 445 -5.54 -2.60 -16.91
CA TYR A 445 -4.67 -1.65 -16.22
C TYR A 445 -5.47 -0.37 -16.00
N GLY A 446 -5.31 0.27 -14.84
CA GLY A 446 -6.16 1.40 -14.49
C GLY A 446 -5.41 2.46 -13.73
N VAL A 447 -5.74 3.71 -14.01
CA VAL A 447 -5.32 4.86 -13.21
C VAL A 447 -6.45 5.18 -12.25
N TRP A 448 -6.16 5.21 -10.95
CA TRP A 448 -7.19 5.29 -9.92
C TRP A 448 -6.91 6.40 -8.93
N MET A 449 -7.99 6.91 -8.36
CA MET A 449 -7.93 7.81 -7.22
C MET A 449 -9.02 7.48 -6.21
N ALA A 450 -8.64 7.33 -4.95
CA ALA A 450 -9.55 7.06 -3.85
C ALA A 450 -9.56 8.26 -2.89
N LYS A 451 -10.76 8.73 -2.55
CA LYS A 451 -10.93 9.89 -1.68
C LYS A 451 -10.58 9.55 -0.23
N GLY A 452 -9.81 10.41 0.43
CA GLY A 452 -9.57 10.32 1.87
C GLY A 452 -10.80 10.69 2.70
N PRO A 453 -10.83 10.35 4.01
CA PRO A 453 -9.82 9.59 4.76
C PRO A 453 -10.01 8.06 4.65
N TRP A 454 -11.06 7.60 3.97
CA TRP A 454 -11.49 6.21 4.02
C TRP A 454 -10.98 5.38 2.85
N PHE A 455 -10.81 5.99 1.68
CA PHE A 455 -10.29 5.36 0.45
C PHE A 455 -11.11 4.15 -0.04
N THR A 456 -12.36 4.03 0.41
CA THR A 456 -13.26 2.89 0.19
C THR A 456 -14.01 2.94 -1.14
N SER A 457 -13.93 4.06 -1.85
CA SER A 457 -14.63 4.30 -3.12
C SER A 457 -13.62 4.81 -4.16
N PRO A 458 -12.76 3.94 -4.71
CA PRO A 458 -11.84 4.33 -5.77
C PRO A 458 -12.63 4.72 -7.03
N VAL A 459 -12.17 5.76 -7.71
CA VAL A 459 -12.69 6.20 -9.00
C VAL A 459 -11.65 5.85 -10.06
N LEU A 460 -12.10 5.14 -11.10
CA LEU A 460 -11.31 4.90 -12.30
C LEU A 460 -11.21 6.21 -13.10
N LEU A 461 -10.00 6.72 -13.24
CA LEU A 461 -9.71 7.92 -14.04
C LEU A 461 -9.47 7.56 -15.50
N GLU A 462 -8.82 6.41 -15.74
CA GLU A 462 -8.46 5.95 -17.07
C GLU A 462 -8.30 4.43 -17.10
N GLU A 463 -8.88 3.79 -18.11
CA GLU A 463 -8.67 2.37 -18.42
C GLU A 463 -7.62 2.18 -19.50
N HIS A 464 -6.81 1.14 -19.33
CA HIS A 464 -5.77 0.70 -20.26
C HIS A 464 -5.86 -0.80 -20.49
N MET A 465 -5.89 -1.19 -21.76
CA MET A 465 -5.98 -2.60 -22.18
C MET A 465 -4.64 -3.17 -22.64
N ALA A 466 -3.62 -2.32 -22.83
CA ALA A 466 -2.30 -2.73 -23.31
C ALA A 466 -1.26 -2.68 -22.18
N PRO A 467 -0.47 -3.74 -21.97
CA PRO A 467 0.59 -3.78 -20.96
C PRO A 467 1.77 -2.81 -21.25
N TRP A 468 1.79 -2.21 -22.43
CA TRP A 468 2.92 -1.42 -22.96
C TRP A 468 2.81 0.09 -22.72
N ASP A 469 1.62 0.59 -22.38
CA ASP A 469 1.43 2.01 -22.05
C ASP A 469 2.04 2.35 -20.68
N PHE A 470 2.12 1.36 -19.79
CA PHE A 470 2.89 1.41 -18.54
C PHE A 470 3.82 0.19 -18.47
N PRO A 471 4.97 0.20 -19.17
CA PRO A 471 5.79 -0.99 -19.32
C PRO A 471 6.25 -1.52 -17.96
N THR A 472 6.10 -2.83 -17.77
CA THR A 472 6.06 -3.49 -16.45
C THR A 472 7.34 -3.42 -15.61
N TYR A 473 8.43 -2.97 -16.24
CA TYR A 473 9.77 -2.83 -15.66
C TYR A 473 10.15 -1.37 -15.44
N LYS A 474 9.32 -0.41 -15.89
CA LYS A 474 9.57 1.04 -15.73
C LYS A 474 8.69 1.70 -14.66
N TYR A 475 7.97 0.95 -13.81
CA TYR A 475 7.07 1.53 -12.80
C TYR A 475 7.79 2.48 -11.86
N GLY A 476 7.64 3.77 -12.15
CA GLY A 476 8.26 4.85 -11.42
C GLY A 476 7.50 5.22 -10.16
N GLN A 477 8.20 5.90 -9.27
CA GLN A 477 7.61 6.68 -8.20
C GLN A 477 6.70 7.76 -8.80
N THR A 478 5.53 7.97 -8.20
CA THR A 478 4.67 9.10 -8.57
C THR A 478 5.10 10.34 -7.81
N PHE A 479 5.08 11.49 -8.48
CA PHE A 479 5.43 12.78 -7.90
C PHE A 479 4.27 13.76 -8.06
N GLU A 480 3.94 14.45 -6.97
CA GLU A 480 2.98 15.54 -7.01
C GLU A 480 3.69 16.87 -7.31
N VAL A 481 3.24 17.60 -8.33
CA VAL A 481 3.83 18.88 -8.76
C VAL A 481 2.71 19.85 -9.15
N GLY A 482 2.42 20.81 -8.28
CA GLY A 482 1.32 21.76 -8.49
C GLY A 482 0.00 21.00 -8.75
N PRO A 483 -0.69 21.26 -9.87
CA PRO A 483 -1.95 20.59 -10.22
C PRO A 483 -1.75 19.21 -10.85
N TYR A 484 -0.53 18.69 -10.94
CA TYR A 484 -0.20 17.48 -11.67
C TYR A 484 0.26 16.33 -10.78
N LEU A 485 0.01 15.11 -11.25
CA LEU A 485 0.67 13.88 -10.82
C LEU A 485 1.54 13.39 -11.97
N LEU A 486 2.83 13.20 -11.71
CA LEU A 486 3.79 12.73 -12.69
C LEU A 486 4.16 11.29 -12.37
N ASN A 487 3.99 10.39 -13.31
CA ASN A 487 4.42 9.00 -13.19
C ASN A 487 5.08 8.58 -14.51
N THR A 488 6.29 8.04 -14.43
CA THR A 488 7.11 7.67 -15.59
C THR A 488 7.24 8.81 -16.60
N ARG A 489 6.62 8.70 -17.78
CA ARG A 489 6.64 9.72 -18.84
C ARG A 489 5.38 10.57 -18.91
N TYR A 490 4.41 10.29 -18.04
CA TYR A 490 3.08 10.89 -18.11
C TYR A 490 2.89 11.94 -17.04
N ARG A 491 2.33 13.07 -17.46
CA ARG A 491 1.77 14.10 -16.60
C ARG A 491 0.26 13.96 -16.62
N MET A 492 -0.34 13.76 -15.46
CA MET A 492 -1.78 13.65 -15.29
C MET A 492 -2.28 14.87 -14.54
N THR A 493 -3.28 15.56 -15.07
CA THR A 493 -4.02 16.56 -14.31
C THR A 493 -4.64 15.87 -13.11
N ARG A 494 -4.30 16.33 -11.90
CA ARG A 494 -4.83 15.75 -10.66
C ARG A 494 -6.30 16.16 -10.52
N PRO A 495 -7.26 15.23 -10.66
CA PRO A 495 -8.65 15.57 -10.44
C PRO A 495 -8.88 15.77 -8.94
N LYS A 496 -9.85 16.61 -8.60
CA LYS A 496 -10.26 16.87 -7.22
C LYS A 496 -11.63 16.25 -6.98
N PHE A 497 -11.92 15.84 -5.75
CA PHE A 497 -13.29 15.48 -5.38
C PHE A 497 -14.09 16.75 -5.03
N ALA A 498 -15.42 16.74 -5.23
CA ALA A 498 -16.25 17.87 -4.84
C ALA A 498 -16.06 18.25 -3.36
N GLY A 499 -15.78 19.54 -3.13
CA GLY A 499 -15.42 20.08 -1.82
C GLY A 499 -13.92 20.14 -1.51
N GLN A 500 -13.03 19.83 -2.46
CA GLN A 500 -11.56 19.97 -2.37
C GLN A 500 -10.98 21.02 -3.33
#